data_AF-A0A0G4FYL9-F1
#
_entry.id   AF-A0A0G4FYL9-F1
#
_cell.length_a   1.000
_cell.length_b   1.000
_cell.length_c   1.000
_cell.angle_alpha   90.00
_cell.angle_beta   90.00
_cell.angle_gamma   90.00
#
_symmetry.space_group_name_H-M   'P 1'
#
loop_
_entity.id
_entity.type
_entity.pdbx_description
1 polymer ?
#
loop_
_entity_poly.entity_id
_entity_poly.type
_entity_poly.pdbx_seq_one_letter_code
_entity_poly.pdbx_strand_id
1 'polypeptide(L)'
;MESSDHLRSEARRLLCVSGALGVKRFWKFTSLSKQLLALRDDPSLLGLGSIVSAGCLESVSEREALQFFLFDCIERKNVKALKQLCAVKGVPQMYYYLKNRALRTGSYECYRLSVITSSISRAERPVGDPSIGGIGVGDFRSFVSEASRDAIASMLQSGDLHPDMRFESDTGFAAGYAVFWTPLLIVLIDLHRFDYAEAVLDAGARVDLCQMIIRRGTGDIWSLGSYQVGKFR
;
A
#
# COMPACT_ATOMS: atom_id res chain seq x y z
N MET A 1 30.79 32.71 -13.15
CA MET A 1 30.23 31.42 -13.62
C MET A 1 29.50 30.65 -12.53
N GLU A 2 29.86 30.77 -11.24
CA GLU A 2 29.27 30.00 -10.13
C GLU A 2 27.76 30.20 -9.92
N SER A 3 27.21 31.38 -10.26
CA SER A 3 25.78 31.67 -10.08
C SER A 3 24.86 30.79 -10.95
N SER A 4 25.32 30.35 -12.14
CA SER A 4 24.49 29.55 -13.05
C SER A 4 24.34 28.10 -12.58
N ASP A 5 25.37 27.53 -11.97
CA ASP A 5 25.35 26.14 -11.51
C ASP A 5 24.50 25.97 -10.25
N HIS A 6 24.49 26.99 -9.39
CA HIS A 6 23.59 27.03 -8.24
C HIS A 6 22.12 26.99 -8.67
N LEU A 7 21.71 27.88 -9.59
CA LEU A 7 20.33 27.96 -10.08
C LEU A 7 19.89 26.65 -10.75
N ARG A 8 20.78 26.00 -11.50
CA ARG A 8 20.49 24.69 -12.12
C ARG A 8 20.31 23.59 -11.08
N SER A 9 21.13 23.58 -10.03
CA SER A 9 21.01 22.61 -8.94
C SER A 9 19.68 22.78 -8.20
N GLU A 10 19.33 24.03 -7.89
CA GLU A 10 18.10 24.39 -7.20
C GLU A 10 16.86 24.03 -8.02
N ALA A 11 16.84 24.34 -9.32
CA ALA A 11 15.74 23.97 -10.21
C ALA A 11 15.52 22.45 -10.27
N ARG A 12 16.60 21.66 -10.31
CA ARG A 12 16.50 20.18 -10.30
C ARG A 12 15.94 19.66 -8.98
N ARG A 13 16.36 20.26 -7.85
CA ARG A 13 15.84 19.93 -6.53
C ARG A 13 14.35 20.27 -6.43
N LEU A 14 13.95 21.46 -6.86
CA LEU A 14 12.54 21.88 -6.87
C LEU A 14 11.68 20.96 -7.74
N LEU A 15 12.17 20.55 -8.91
CA LEU A 15 11.48 19.58 -9.77
C LEU A 15 11.28 18.24 -9.05
N CYS A 16 12.31 17.73 -8.36
CA CYS A 16 12.19 16.52 -7.55
C CYS A 16 11.20 16.65 -6.40
N VAL A 17 11.19 17.79 -5.71
CA VAL A 17 10.36 18.01 -4.52
C VAL A 17 8.90 18.31 -4.88
N SER A 18 8.64 18.77 -6.11
CA SER A 18 7.28 19.13 -6.54
C SER A 18 6.31 17.97 -6.70
N GLY A 19 6.75 16.71 -6.64
CA GLY A 19 5.90 15.56 -6.97
C GLY A 19 5.69 15.32 -8.47
N ALA A 20 6.00 16.29 -9.34
CA ALA A 20 5.65 16.27 -10.77
C ALA A 20 6.25 15.10 -11.57
N LEU A 21 7.33 14.48 -11.07
CA LEU A 21 7.98 13.34 -11.71
C LEU A 21 7.26 12.01 -11.45
N GLY A 22 6.50 11.89 -10.35
CA GLY A 22 6.04 10.60 -9.85
C GLY A 22 7.21 9.67 -9.46
N VAL A 23 6.90 8.52 -8.86
CA VAL A 23 7.91 7.61 -8.28
C VAL A 23 8.92 7.12 -9.34
N LYS A 24 8.41 6.67 -10.49
CA LYS A 24 9.24 6.04 -11.53
C LYS A 24 10.21 7.01 -12.19
N ARG A 25 9.75 8.23 -12.55
CA ARG A 25 10.64 9.22 -13.19
C ARG A 25 11.58 9.85 -12.16
N PHE A 26 11.14 10.04 -10.92
CA PHE A 26 12.02 10.46 -9.82
C PHE A 26 13.20 9.47 -9.70
N TRP A 27 12.94 8.16 -9.70
CA TRP A 27 14.00 7.16 -9.62
C TRP A 27 14.93 7.16 -10.84
N LYS A 28 14.47 7.46 -12.04
CA LYS A 28 15.37 7.58 -13.21
C LYS A 28 16.17 8.88 -13.19
N PHE A 29 15.53 9.98 -12.83
CA PHE A 29 16.13 11.29 -12.83
C PHE A 29 17.22 11.41 -11.76
N THR A 30 16.94 10.92 -10.55
CA THR A 30 17.92 10.95 -9.45
C THR A 30 19.15 10.11 -9.71
N SER A 31 19.13 9.11 -10.61
CA SER A 31 20.33 8.34 -10.95
C SER A 31 21.34 9.09 -11.84
N LEU A 32 20.97 10.26 -12.36
CA LEU A 32 21.84 11.03 -13.26
C LEU A 32 22.98 11.76 -12.53
N SER A 33 22.90 11.94 -11.20
CA SER A 33 23.92 12.63 -10.41
C SER A 33 23.97 12.13 -8.97
N LYS A 34 25.18 12.12 -8.38
CA LYS A 34 25.40 11.79 -6.96
C LYS A 34 24.63 12.72 -6.01
N GLN A 35 24.55 14.01 -6.35
CA GLN A 35 23.79 14.99 -5.56
C GLN A 35 22.29 14.67 -5.56
N LEU A 36 21.75 14.26 -6.71
CA LEU A 36 20.33 13.89 -6.80
C LEU A 36 20.04 12.53 -6.18
N LEU A 37 21.00 11.59 -6.20
CA LEU A 37 20.89 10.31 -5.51
C LEU A 37 20.66 10.50 -4.00
N ALA A 38 21.28 11.52 -3.38
CA ALA A 38 21.10 11.83 -1.97
C ALA A 38 19.64 12.15 -1.61
N LEU A 39 18.84 12.64 -2.56
CA LEU A 39 17.40 12.89 -2.35
C LEU A 39 16.62 11.61 -2.10
N ARG A 40 17.12 10.44 -2.52
CA ARG A 40 16.46 9.14 -2.21
C ARG A 40 16.65 8.71 -0.77
N ASP A 41 17.73 9.17 -0.14
CA ASP A 41 18.06 8.84 1.24
C ASP A 41 17.39 9.78 2.24
N ASP A 42 16.79 10.88 1.78
CA ASP A 42 16.03 11.84 2.58
C ASP A 42 14.53 11.47 2.60
N PRO A 43 13.99 10.92 3.71
CA PRO A 43 12.59 10.55 3.79
C PRO A 43 11.65 11.73 4.04
N SER A 44 12.17 12.95 4.19
CA SER A 44 11.39 14.15 4.45
C SER A 44 10.69 14.67 3.18
N LEU A 45 9.84 15.68 3.35
CA LEU A 45 9.21 16.41 2.25
C LEU A 45 10.21 17.20 1.38
N LEU A 46 11.49 17.23 1.71
CA LEU A 46 12.55 17.84 0.89
C LEU A 46 13.29 16.83 0.01
N GLY A 47 12.95 15.55 0.12
CA GLY A 47 13.55 14.44 -0.61
C GLY A 47 12.49 13.46 -1.13
N LEU A 48 12.74 12.16 -0.94
CA LEU A 48 11.85 11.08 -1.36
C LEU A 48 10.45 11.20 -0.78
N GLY A 49 10.33 11.70 0.46
CA GLY A 49 9.05 11.88 1.13
C GLY A 49 8.09 12.79 0.37
N SER A 50 8.59 13.75 -0.42
CA SER A 50 7.74 14.60 -1.27
C SER A 50 6.95 13.78 -2.30
N ILE A 51 7.60 12.85 -2.97
CA ILE A 51 7.04 12.04 -4.08
C ILE A 51 6.06 10.98 -3.59
N VAL A 52 6.28 10.44 -2.39
CA VAL A 52 5.45 9.38 -1.80
C VAL A 52 4.57 9.91 -0.66
N SER A 53 4.47 11.23 -0.52
CA SER A 53 3.55 11.87 0.42
C SER A 53 2.10 11.59 0.02
N ALA A 54 1.18 11.68 1.00
CA ALA A 54 -0.25 11.46 0.77
C ALA A 54 -0.80 12.30 -0.38
N GLY A 55 -0.37 13.57 -0.51
CA GLY A 55 -0.80 14.45 -1.61
C GLY A 55 -0.37 13.98 -3.00
N CYS A 56 0.81 13.38 -3.14
CA CYS A 56 1.26 12.82 -4.43
C CYS A 56 0.59 11.48 -4.76
N LEU A 57 0.12 10.77 -3.74
CA LEU A 57 -0.55 9.48 -3.86
C LEU A 57 -2.08 9.60 -3.93
N GLU A 58 -2.62 10.81 -4.13
CA GLU A 58 -4.06 11.02 -4.37
C GLU A 58 -4.52 10.28 -5.64
N SER A 59 -3.69 10.28 -6.68
CA SER A 59 -4.01 9.57 -7.91
C SER A 59 -3.85 8.05 -7.73
N VAL A 60 -4.82 7.28 -8.23
CA VAL A 60 -4.76 5.81 -8.27
C VAL A 60 -3.51 5.34 -9.03
N SER A 61 -3.17 6.01 -10.13
CA SER A 61 -2.01 5.66 -10.96
C SER A 61 -0.67 5.79 -10.24
N GLU A 62 -0.47 6.80 -9.38
CA GLU A 62 0.78 6.94 -8.63
C GLU A 62 0.88 5.91 -7.49
N ARG A 63 -0.23 5.57 -6.83
CA ARG A 63 -0.28 4.48 -5.84
C ARG A 63 0.08 3.14 -6.46
N GLU A 64 -0.44 2.87 -7.66
CA GLU A 64 -0.10 1.67 -8.43
C GLU A 64 1.36 1.71 -8.87
N ALA A 65 1.86 2.84 -9.37
CA ALA A 65 3.25 2.97 -9.77
C ALA A 65 4.22 2.73 -8.60
N LEU A 66 3.91 3.26 -7.41
CA LEU A 66 4.67 3.00 -6.18
C LEU A 66 4.62 1.51 -5.81
N GLN A 67 3.43 0.91 -5.85
CA GLN A 67 3.23 -0.50 -5.58
C GLN A 67 4.06 -1.40 -6.50
N PHE A 68 3.98 -1.19 -7.82
CA PHE A 68 4.78 -1.91 -8.80
C PHE A 68 6.27 -1.74 -8.54
N PHE A 69 6.68 -0.52 -8.18
CA PHE A 69 8.07 -0.24 -7.89
C PHE A 69 8.57 -0.99 -6.64
N LEU A 70 7.75 -1.09 -5.59
CA LEU A 70 8.05 -1.89 -4.40
C LEU A 70 8.17 -3.38 -4.74
N PHE A 71 7.35 -3.90 -5.66
CA PHE A 71 7.41 -5.32 -6.04
C PHE A 71 8.64 -5.62 -6.85
N ASP A 72 8.94 -4.77 -7.82
CA ASP A 72 10.16 -4.86 -8.61
C ASP A 72 11.40 -4.79 -7.70
N CYS A 73 11.37 -3.97 -6.64
CA CYS A 73 12.43 -3.97 -5.63
C CYS A 73 12.56 -5.32 -4.90
N ILE A 74 11.46 -5.97 -4.54
CA ILE A 74 11.48 -7.29 -3.89
C ILE A 74 11.98 -8.36 -4.86
N GLU A 75 11.42 -8.42 -6.07
CA GLU A 75 11.77 -9.42 -7.09
C GLU A 75 13.24 -9.33 -7.51
N ARG A 76 13.78 -8.10 -7.62
CA ARG A 76 15.19 -7.85 -7.91
C ARG A 76 16.10 -7.89 -6.69
N LYS A 77 15.57 -8.17 -5.49
CA LYS A 77 16.31 -8.13 -4.21
C LYS A 77 17.02 -6.78 -3.98
N ASN A 78 16.41 -5.69 -4.43
CA ASN A 78 16.93 -4.33 -4.24
C ASN A 78 16.59 -3.80 -2.84
N VAL A 79 17.28 -4.36 -1.85
CA VAL A 79 17.10 -4.04 -0.42
C VAL A 79 17.30 -2.54 -0.15
N LYS A 80 18.24 -1.89 -0.85
CA LYS A 80 18.53 -0.46 -0.66
C LYS A 80 17.33 0.41 -1.04
N ALA A 81 16.78 0.23 -2.25
CA ALA A 81 15.64 1.01 -2.69
C ALA A 81 14.40 0.75 -1.82
N LEU A 82 14.18 -0.50 -1.44
CA LEU A 82 13.08 -0.88 -0.55
C LEU A 82 13.23 -0.21 0.83
N LYS A 83 14.44 -0.20 1.40
CA LYS A 83 14.73 0.49 2.66
C LYS A 83 14.49 2.00 2.57
N GLN A 84 14.90 2.63 1.48
CA GLN A 84 14.67 4.07 1.23
C GLN A 84 13.18 4.40 1.21
N LEU A 85 12.37 3.63 0.46
CA LEU A 85 10.92 3.84 0.38
C LEU A 85 10.23 3.59 1.72
N CYS A 86 10.59 2.50 2.39
CA CYS A 86 10.01 2.16 3.69
C CYS A 86 10.41 3.16 4.79
N ALA A 87 11.50 3.91 4.63
CA ALA A 87 11.87 4.98 5.56
C ALA A 87 10.92 6.18 5.51
N VAL A 88 10.11 6.32 4.46
CA VAL A 88 9.08 7.36 4.40
C VAL A 88 7.87 6.97 5.24
N LYS A 89 7.44 7.90 6.10
CA LYS A 89 6.26 7.76 6.96
C LYS A 89 5.02 7.41 6.13
N GLY A 90 4.32 6.33 6.50
CA GLY A 90 3.07 5.90 5.86
C GLY A 90 3.25 4.83 4.78
N VAL A 91 4.43 4.74 4.14
CA VAL A 91 4.66 3.79 3.03
C VAL A 91 4.55 2.33 3.48
N PRO A 92 5.23 1.86 4.55
CA PRO A 92 5.10 0.47 4.99
C PRO A 92 3.65 0.07 5.32
N GLN A 93 2.89 0.98 5.92
CA GLN A 93 1.51 0.74 6.33
C GLN A 93 0.53 0.72 5.14
N MET A 94 0.90 1.20 3.96
CA MET A 94 0.04 1.07 2.77
C MET A 94 0.08 -0.34 2.17
N TYR A 95 1.17 -1.08 2.40
CA TYR A 95 1.50 -2.29 1.65
C TYR A 95 1.87 -3.49 2.53
N TYR A 96 0.94 -3.92 3.39
CA TYR A 96 1.11 -5.05 4.32
C TYR A 96 1.59 -6.36 3.69
N TYR A 97 1.24 -6.61 2.43
CA TYR A 97 1.54 -7.86 1.74
C TYR A 97 2.98 -7.91 1.17
N LEU A 98 3.78 -6.83 1.29
CA LEU A 98 5.20 -6.85 0.86
C LEU A 98 5.98 -7.97 1.54
N LYS A 99 5.65 -8.26 2.81
CA LYS A 99 6.22 -9.38 3.57
C LYS A 99 5.93 -10.72 2.90
N ASN A 100 4.66 -10.98 2.59
CA ASN A 100 4.22 -12.22 1.94
C ASN A 100 4.84 -12.35 0.55
N ARG A 101 4.93 -11.25 -0.19
CA ARG A 101 5.61 -11.24 -1.49
C ARG A 101 7.08 -11.59 -1.34
N ALA A 102 7.80 -10.96 -0.41
CA ALA A 102 9.22 -11.23 -0.17
C ALA A 102 9.47 -12.68 0.28
N LEU A 103 8.58 -13.24 1.12
CA LEU A 103 8.64 -14.64 1.51
C LEU A 103 8.45 -15.58 0.31
N ARG A 104 7.39 -15.34 -0.49
CA ARG A 104 7.07 -16.15 -1.68
C ARG A 104 8.16 -16.09 -2.76
N THR A 105 8.84 -14.95 -2.92
CA THR A 105 9.95 -14.82 -3.89
C THR A 105 11.30 -15.27 -3.32
N GLY A 106 11.36 -15.79 -2.09
CA GLY A 106 12.61 -16.19 -1.44
C GLY A 106 13.59 -15.03 -1.19
N SER A 107 13.07 -13.80 -1.11
CA SER A 107 13.85 -12.58 -0.91
C SER A 107 13.99 -12.28 0.58
N TYR A 108 14.69 -13.15 1.31
CA TYR A 108 14.79 -13.11 2.77
C TYR A 108 15.37 -11.81 3.32
N GLU A 109 16.30 -11.15 2.63
CA GLU A 109 16.83 -9.85 3.06
C GLU A 109 15.78 -8.74 3.00
N CYS A 110 14.94 -8.74 1.95
CA CYS A 110 13.79 -7.85 1.88
C CYS A 110 12.79 -8.17 3.00
N TYR A 111 12.48 -9.45 3.22
CA TYR A 111 11.60 -9.90 4.31
C TYR A 111 12.09 -9.45 5.70
N ARG A 112 13.41 -9.53 5.94
CA ARG A 112 14.06 -9.18 7.21
C ARG A 112 14.15 -7.69 7.48
N LEU A 113 13.89 -6.83 6.49
CA LEU A 113 13.86 -5.39 6.74
C LEU A 113 12.84 -5.12 7.84
N SER A 114 13.37 -4.71 9.00
CA SER A 114 12.58 -4.48 10.20
C SER A 114 11.42 -3.54 9.94
N VAL A 115 11.55 -2.61 8.99
CA VAL A 115 10.49 -1.67 8.61
C VAL A 115 9.27 -2.34 7.97
N ILE A 116 9.45 -3.47 7.26
CA ILE A 116 8.34 -4.34 6.80
C ILE A 116 7.71 -5.08 7.99
N THR A 117 8.47 -5.25 9.08
CA THR A 117 8.11 -6.09 10.23
C THR A 117 7.57 -5.29 11.44
N SER A 118 7.98 -4.04 11.61
CA SER A 118 7.75 -3.20 12.79
C SER A 118 6.52 -2.32 12.70
N SER A 119 5.90 -2.25 11.53
CA SER A 119 4.63 -1.54 11.32
C SER A 119 3.42 -2.34 11.83
N ILE A 120 3.67 -3.49 12.46
CA ILE A 120 2.69 -4.28 13.20
C ILE A 120 3.17 -4.23 14.65
N SER A 121 2.83 -3.17 15.39
CA SER A 121 3.07 -3.16 16.84
C SER A 121 2.39 -4.39 17.44
N ARG A 122 2.91 -4.96 18.53
CA ARG A 122 2.34 -6.18 19.13
C ARG A 122 0.86 -6.04 19.56
N ALA A 123 0.38 -4.81 19.75
CA ALA A 123 -1.04 -4.49 20.00
C ALA A 123 -1.90 -4.40 18.72
N GLU A 124 -1.27 -4.41 17.54
CA GLU A 124 -1.86 -4.37 16.19
C GLU A 124 -1.62 -5.68 15.44
N ARG A 125 -1.19 -6.76 16.13
CA ARG A 125 -1.27 -8.09 15.54
C ARG A 125 -2.76 -8.40 15.49
N PRO A 126 -3.41 -8.45 14.31
CA PRO A 126 -4.73 -9.04 14.26
C PRO A 126 -4.54 -10.48 14.75
N VAL A 127 -5.45 -10.94 15.60
CA VAL A 127 -5.59 -12.37 15.87
C VAL A 127 -5.90 -13.00 14.51
N GLY A 128 -4.86 -13.56 13.88
CA GLY A 128 -4.85 -13.91 12.47
C GLY A 128 -3.94 -12.98 11.68
N ASP A 129 -2.76 -13.46 11.30
CA ASP A 129 -2.12 -12.96 10.08
C ASP A 129 -3.21 -12.96 8.98
N PRO A 130 -3.51 -11.84 8.29
CA PRO A 130 -4.50 -11.83 7.20
C PRO A 130 -4.15 -12.84 6.09
N SER A 131 -2.95 -13.41 6.14
CA SER A 131 -2.48 -14.51 5.29
C SER A 131 -2.84 -15.92 5.79
N ILE A 132 -3.41 -16.07 6.98
CA ILE A 132 -3.59 -17.37 7.66
C ILE A 132 -5.02 -17.56 8.24
N GLY A 133 -5.82 -16.50 8.40
CA GLY A 133 -7.22 -16.59 8.86
C GLY A 133 -8.22 -16.64 7.69
N GLY A 134 -8.65 -17.83 7.30
CA GLY A 134 -9.45 -18.15 6.10
C GLY A 134 -10.91 -17.68 6.04
N ILE A 135 -11.23 -16.49 6.54
CA ILE A 135 -12.57 -15.90 6.32
C ILE A 135 -12.54 -15.16 4.99
N GLY A 136 -13.11 -15.77 3.95
CA GLY A 136 -13.28 -15.09 2.67
C GLY A 136 -14.22 -13.90 2.78
N VAL A 137 -14.17 -12.96 1.83
CA VAL A 137 -15.16 -11.87 1.74
C VAL A 137 -16.60 -12.41 1.83
N GLY A 138 -16.89 -13.58 1.26
CA GLY A 138 -18.20 -14.21 1.32
C GLY A 138 -18.67 -14.50 2.75
N ASP A 139 -17.82 -15.13 3.56
CA ASP A 139 -18.13 -15.49 4.95
C ASP A 139 -18.34 -14.23 5.80
N PHE A 140 -17.49 -13.23 5.60
CA PHE A 140 -17.62 -11.95 6.30
C PHE A 140 -18.89 -11.20 5.93
N ARG A 141 -19.32 -11.23 4.66
CA ARG A 141 -20.58 -10.62 4.21
C ARG A 141 -21.78 -11.24 4.92
N SER A 142 -21.80 -12.57 5.08
CA SER A 142 -22.84 -13.26 5.83
C SER A 142 -22.86 -12.82 7.29
N PHE A 143 -21.69 -12.80 7.94
CA PHE A 143 -21.55 -12.32 9.32
C PHE A 143 -22.05 -10.87 9.50
N VAL A 144 -21.62 -9.94 8.65
CA VAL A 144 -22.03 -8.52 8.74
C VAL A 144 -23.53 -8.35 8.53
N SER A 145 -24.15 -9.19 7.70
CA SER A 145 -25.59 -9.14 7.45
C SER A 145 -26.41 -9.50 8.69
N GLU A 146 -25.88 -10.34 9.58
CA GLU A 146 -26.54 -10.80 10.80
C GLU A 146 -26.10 -10.06 12.07
N ALA A 147 -24.85 -9.61 12.12
CA ALA A 147 -24.29 -8.89 13.26
C ALA A 147 -25.03 -7.57 13.50
N SER A 148 -25.10 -7.11 14.75
CA SER A 148 -25.57 -5.76 15.13
C SER A 148 -24.42 -4.74 15.13
N ARG A 149 -24.75 -3.44 15.09
CA ARG A 149 -23.75 -2.36 15.18
C ARG A 149 -22.91 -2.47 16.45
N ASP A 150 -23.55 -2.77 17.57
CA ASP A 150 -22.90 -2.87 18.87
C ASP A 150 -21.93 -4.06 18.93
N ALA A 151 -22.23 -5.15 18.22
CA ALA A 151 -21.31 -6.28 18.09
C ALA A 151 -20.04 -5.86 17.33
N ILE A 152 -20.18 -5.17 16.19
CA ILE A 152 -19.04 -4.66 15.42
C ILE A 152 -18.21 -3.67 16.25
N ALA A 153 -18.87 -2.72 16.94
CA ALA A 153 -18.19 -1.77 17.81
C ALA A 153 -17.44 -2.45 18.95
N SER A 154 -18.04 -3.49 19.57
CA SER A 154 -17.40 -4.28 20.62
C SER A 154 -16.17 -5.02 20.10
N MET A 155 -16.23 -5.61 18.90
CA MET A 155 -15.09 -6.27 18.26
C MET A 155 -13.96 -5.31 17.90
N LEU A 156 -14.29 -4.09 17.48
CA LEU A 156 -13.29 -3.04 17.24
C LEU A 156 -12.60 -2.62 18.55
N GLN A 157 -13.38 -2.47 19.62
CA GLN A 157 -12.86 -2.10 20.94
C GLN A 157 -12.00 -3.21 21.58
N SER A 158 -12.38 -4.47 21.41
CA SER A 158 -11.61 -5.62 21.91
C SER A 158 -10.37 -5.92 21.07
N GLY A 159 -10.31 -5.41 19.83
CA GLY A 159 -9.25 -5.70 18.86
C GLY A 159 -9.45 -7.00 18.07
N ASP A 160 -10.61 -7.66 18.23
CA ASP A 160 -10.98 -8.85 17.45
C ASP A 160 -11.21 -8.49 15.97
N LEU A 161 -11.67 -7.27 15.71
CA LEU A 161 -11.76 -6.68 14.37
C LEU A 161 -10.82 -5.48 14.30
N HIS A 162 -9.83 -5.53 13.40
CA HIS A 162 -8.96 -4.37 13.16
C HIS A 162 -9.62 -3.42 12.14
N PRO A 163 -9.64 -2.10 12.36
CA PRO A 163 -10.28 -1.15 11.44
C PRO A 163 -9.68 -1.18 10.02
N ASP A 164 -8.37 -1.44 9.91
CA ASP A 164 -7.65 -1.59 8.63
C ASP A 164 -7.59 -3.05 8.11
N MET A 165 -8.44 -3.95 8.63
CA MET A 165 -8.52 -5.34 8.16
C MET A 165 -8.82 -5.38 6.65
N ARG A 166 -8.27 -6.38 5.95
CA ARG A 166 -8.52 -6.60 4.52
C ARG A 166 -8.99 -8.03 4.32
N PHE A 167 -9.90 -8.19 3.38
CA PHE A 167 -10.49 -9.48 3.05
C PHE A 167 -10.04 -9.94 1.67
N GLU A 168 -9.67 -11.21 1.57
CA GLU A 168 -9.38 -11.88 0.32
C GLU A 168 -10.69 -12.27 -0.37
N SER A 169 -10.85 -11.88 -1.63
CA SER A 169 -11.92 -12.36 -2.50
C SER A 169 -11.30 -13.01 -3.72
N ASP A 170 -11.62 -14.29 -3.88
CA ASP A 170 -11.39 -15.01 -5.12
C ASP A 170 -12.53 -14.69 -6.08
N THR A 171 -12.25 -13.90 -7.10
CA THR A 171 -13.15 -13.84 -8.25
C THR A 171 -12.59 -14.78 -9.30
N GLY A 172 -13.23 -15.93 -9.47
CA GLY A 172 -12.97 -16.84 -10.57
C GLY A 172 -13.43 -16.22 -11.89
N PHE A 173 -12.64 -15.30 -12.46
CA PHE A 173 -12.88 -14.86 -13.84
C PHE A 173 -12.34 -15.94 -14.79
N ALA A 174 -13.09 -16.21 -15.86
CA ALA A 174 -12.77 -17.23 -16.86
C ALA A 174 -11.40 -17.05 -17.57
N ALA A 175 -10.72 -15.92 -17.36
CA ALA A 175 -9.41 -15.59 -17.94
C ALA A 175 -8.23 -15.68 -16.96
N GLY A 176 -8.42 -16.20 -15.74
CA GLY A 176 -7.36 -16.41 -14.76
C GLY A 176 -7.76 -16.05 -13.33
N TYR A 177 -7.06 -16.63 -12.36
CA TYR A 177 -7.27 -16.35 -10.94
C TYR A 177 -6.71 -14.97 -10.58
N ALA A 178 -7.59 -14.06 -10.17
CA ALA A 178 -7.19 -12.80 -9.57
C ALA A 178 -7.65 -12.79 -8.11
N VAL A 179 -6.71 -12.46 -7.22
CA VAL A 179 -6.94 -12.32 -5.79
C VAL A 179 -7.18 -10.84 -5.50
N PHE A 180 -8.34 -10.53 -4.94
CA PHE A 180 -8.72 -9.18 -4.54
C PHE A 180 -8.56 -9.01 -3.04
N TRP A 181 -7.81 -7.99 -2.63
CA TRP A 181 -7.76 -7.59 -1.22
C TRP A 181 -8.58 -6.33 -1.06
N THR A 182 -9.69 -6.44 -0.32
CA THR A 182 -10.64 -5.35 -0.12
C THR A 182 -10.61 -4.90 1.34
N PRO A 183 -10.28 -3.62 1.63
CA PRO A 183 -10.35 -3.07 2.98
C PRO A 183 -11.76 -3.23 3.59
N LEU A 184 -11.82 -3.47 4.90
CA LEU A 184 -13.05 -3.60 5.68
C LEU A 184 -14.03 -2.45 5.38
N LEU A 185 -13.53 -1.22 5.39
CA LEU A 185 -14.32 -0.04 5.09
C LEU A 185 -15.01 -0.13 3.71
N ILE A 186 -14.29 -0.58 2.68
CA ILE A 186 -14.86 -0.75 1.33
C ILE A 186 -15.93 -1.86 1.34
N VAL A 187 -15.68 -2.98 2.03
CA VAL A 187 -16.66 -4.07 2.14
C VAL A 187 -17.96 -3.59 2.79
N LEU A 188 -17.89 -2.79 3.85
CA LEU A 188 -19.07 -2.25 4.53
C LEU A 188 -19.84 -1.24 3.66
N ILE A 189 -19.12 -0.41 2.89
CA ILE A 189 -19.73 0.51 1.92
C ILE A 189 -20.44 -0.26 0.81
N ASP A 190 -19.80 -1.29 0.25
CA ASP A 190 -20.38 -2.15 -0.80
C ASP A 190 -21.64 -2.90 -0.31
N LEU A 191 -21.75 -3.15 0.99
CA LEU A 191 -22.92 -3.75 1.64
C LEU A 191 -23.98 -2.72 2.07
N HIS A 192 -23.78 -1.44 1.79
CA HIS A 192 -24.64 -0.34 2.25
C HIS A 192 -24.81 -0.28 3.78
N ARG A 193 -23.82 -0.76 4.55
CA ARG A 193 -23.79 -0.72 6.02
C ARG A 193 -23.04 0.52 6.50
N PHE A 194 -23.59 1.70 6.21
CA PHE A 194 -22.95 2.98 6.50
C PHE A 194 -22.79 3.24 8.01
N ASP A 195 -23.71 2.72 8.81
CA ASP A 195 -23.65 2.71 10.27
C ASP A 195 -22.43 1.97 10.82
N TYR A 196 -21.98 0.94 10.11
CA TYR A 196 -20.80 0.14 10.48
C TYR A 196 -19.53 0.79 9.93
N ALA A 197 -19.61 1.36 8.72
CA ALA A 197 -18.53 2.13 8.14
C ALA A 197 -18.15 3.32 9.03
N GLU A 198 -19.14 4.02 9.59
CA GLU A 198 -18.93 5.08 10.58
C GLU A 198 -18.22 4.56 11.83
N ALA A 199 -18.68 3.45 12.42
CA ALA A 199 -18.03 2.86 13.60
C ALA A 199 -16.57 2.45 13.34
N VAL A 200 -16.27 1.95 12.14
CA VAL A 200 -14.91 1.59 11.71
C VAL A 200 -14.04 2.84 11.52
N LEU A 201 -14.61 3.94 10.99
CA LEU A 201 -13.92 5.23 10.89
C LEU A 201 -13.66 5.86 12.27
N ASP A 202 -14.62 5.80 13.18
CA ASP A 202 -14.48 6.24 14.57
C ASP A 202 -13.38 5.46 15.30
N ALA A 203 -13.22 4.17 14.96
CA ALA A 203 -12.12 3.33 15.42
C ALA A 203 -10.77 3.62 14.75
N GLY A 204 -10.69 4.65 13.89
CA GLY A 204 -9.45 5.10 13.26
C GLY A 204 -9.12 4.41 11.94
N ALA A 205 -10.11 3.83 11.25
CA ALA A 205 -9.86 3.23 9.95
C ALA A 205 -9.31 4.22 8.93
N ARG A 206 -8.37 3.72 8.15
CA ARG A 206 -7.70 4.48 7.11
C ARG A 206 -8.53 4.52 5.83
N VAL A 207 -8.72 5.73 5.33
CA VAL A 207 -9.41 6.00 4.06
C VAL A 207 -8.50 5.94 2.83
N ASP A 208 -7.18 5.89 3.03
CA ASP A 208 -6.19 5.84 1.96
C ASP A 208 -5.86 4.40 1.51
N LEU A 209 -6.47 3.39 2.14
CA LEU A 209 -6.36 1.98 1.73
C LEU A 209 -7.14 1.76 0.43
N CYS A 210 -6.43 1.33 -0.61
CA CYS A 210 -7.04 0.96 -1.89
C CYS A 210 -7.31 -0.54 -1.96
N GLN A 211 -8.32 -0.93 -2.74
CA GLN A 211 -8.46 -2.30 -3.20
C GLN A 211 -7.22 -2.68 -4.02
N MET A 212 -6.77 -3.93 -3.89
CA MET A 212 -5.62 -4.44 -4.63
C MET A 212 -6.02 -5.68 -5.42
N ILE A 213 -5.53 -5.78 -6.66
CA ILE A 213 -5.86 -6.87 -7.58
C ILE A 213 -4.59 -7.59 -8.00
N ILE A 214 -4.33 -8.74 -7.40
CA ILE A 214 -3.18 -9.55 -7.78
C ILE A 214 -3.64 -10.56 -8.84
N ARG A 215 -3.30 -10.37 -10.13
CA ARG A 215 -3.60 -11.37 -11.18
C ARG A 215 -2.50 -12.41 -11.24
N ARG A 216 -2.86 -13.70 -11.16
CA ARG A 216 -1.98 -14.80 -11.57
C ARG A 216 -1.84 -14.75 -13.09
N GLY A 217 -0.63 -14.50 -13.58
CA GLY A 217 -0.34 -14.80 -14.99
C GLY A 217 -0.31 -16.30 -15.22
N THR A 218 -0.50 -16.72 -16.47
CA THR A 218 -0.39 -18.11 -16.93
C THR A 218 1.06 -18.61 -17.05
N GLY A 219 2.04 -17.74 -16.79
CA GLY A 219 3.36 -18.10 -16.24
C GLY A 219 3.55 -17.25 -14.97
N ASP A 220 4.54 -17.55 -14.12
CA ASP A 220 4.77 -16.92 -12.80
C ASP A 220 4.91 -15.37 -12.76
N ILE A 221 4.60 -14.68 -13.85
CA ILE A 221 4.53 -13.24 -14.01
C ILE A 221 3.16 -12.74 -13.53
N TRP A 222 3.15 -12.11 -12.36
CA TRP A 222 1.97 -11.48 -11.79
C TRP A 222 1.78 -10.09 -12.42
N SER A 223 0.59 -9.82 -12.98
CA SER A 223 0.23 -8.47 -13.43
C SER A 223 -0.86 -7.90 -12.52
N LEU A 224 -0.73 -6.65 -12.10
CA LEU A 224 -1.82 -5.95 -11.42
C LEU A 224 -2.65 -5.24 -12.48
N GLY A 225 -3.96 -5.40 -12.42
CA GLY A 225 -4.89 -4.56 -13.18
C GLY A 225 -5.56 -3.59 -12.24
N SER A 226 -5.71 -2.33 -12.65
CA SER A 226 -6.58 -1.38 -11.98
C SER A 226 -8.03 -1.69 -12.34
N TYR A 227 -8.93 -1.89 -11.38
CA TYR A 227 -10.36 -1.80 -11.65
C TYR A 227 -10.78 -0.37 -11.32
N GLN A 228 -11.16 0.40 -12.34
CA GLN A 228 -11.84 1.65 -12.07
C GLN A 228 -13.25 1.30 -11.58
N VAL A 229 -13.52 1.56 -10.31
CA VAL A 229 -14.87 1.47 -9.76
C VAL A 229 -15.75 2.36 -10.65
N GLY A 230 -16.73 1.74 -11.31
CA GLY A 230 -17.66 2.44 -12.18
C GLY A 230 -18.24 3.64 -11.43
N LYS A 231 -18.30 4.79 -12.10
CA LYS A 231 -18.85 6.02 -11.54
C LYS A 231 -20.16 5.71 -10.81
N PHE A 232 -20.19 5.89 -9.50
CA PHE A 232 -21.42 5.94 -8.74
C PHE A 232 -22.32 7.00 -9.40
N ARG A 233 -23.48 6.56 -9.91
CA ARG A 233 -24.55 7.43 -10.39
C ARG A 233 -25.59 7.54 -9.28
#